data_AF-A0A4P7P0P6-F1
#
_entry.id   AF-A0A4P7P0P6-F1
#
_cell.length_a   1.000
_cell.length_b   1.000
_cell.length_c   1.000
_cell.angle_alpha   90.00
_cell.angle_beta   90.00
_cell.angle_gamma   90.00
#
_symmetry.space_group_name_H-M   'P 1'
#
loop_
_entity.id
_entity.type
_entity.pdbx_description
1 polymer ?
#
loop_
_entity_poly.entity_id
_entity_poly.type
_entity_poly.pdbx_seq_one_letter_code
_entity_poly.pdbx_strand_id
1 'polypeptide(L)'
;MSVTHLNYSQKKLSKTPHHIFNLNMILVHLFAVVFLFEFHLYYWFWIIPIVSIMIMLSQYAFFRSLLSREEIEHKATNQYVLANWRLVNRHNRIILMGYAIGGSLLSIGYFLSNNMTPDPNMGQIVMTIFLYLSGNLMLLILLVTFVLSSGAVWHASKGEMTRALEKQIQLLPAGNGRLSK
;
A
#
# COMPACT_ATOMS: atom_id res chain seq x y z
N MET A 1 -13.10 -17.12 -17.87
CA MET A 1 -12.81 -16.83 -16.45
C MET A 1 -13.18 -18.06 -15.64
N SER A 2 -12.22 -18.68 -14.95
CA SER A 2 -12.46 -19.83 -14.08
C SER A 2 -12.96 -19.32 -12.72
N VAL A 3 -14.21 -19.63 -12.36
CA VAL A 3 -14.75 -19.35 -11.03
C VAL A 3 -14.29 -20.46 -10.12
N THR A 4 -13.38 -20.15 -9.20
CA THR A 4 -12.95 -21.12 -8.19
C THR A 4 -14.06 -21.24 -7.14
N HIS A 5 -14.58 -22.46 -6.90
CA HIS A 5 -15.54 -22.71 -5.82
C HIS A 5 -14.86 -22.55 -4.46
N LEU A 6 -14.80 -21.30 -3.97
CA LEU A 6 -14.22 -20.95 -2.67
C LEU A 6 -15.26 -21.05 -1.56
N ASN A 7 -14.85 -21.58 -0.42
CA ASN A 7 -15.69 -21.65 0.77
C ASN A 7 -15.94 -20.23 1.34
N TYR A 8 -17.05 -20.01 2.04
CA TYR A 8 -17.43 -18.69 2.57
C TYR A 8 -16.36 -18.09 3.49
N SER A 9 -15.75 -18.93 4.34
CA SER A 9 -14.63 -18.54 5.22
C SER A 9 -13.42 -18.01 4.44
N GLN A 10 -13.12 -18.60 3.28
CA GLN A 10 -11.98 -18.21 2.45
C GLN A 10 -12.22 -16.91 1.70
N LYS A 11 -13.45 -16.68 1.21
CA LYS A 11 -13.85 -15.40 0.63
C LYS A 11 -13.80 -14.26 1.66
N LYS A 12 -14.03 -14.56 2.94
CA LYS A 12 -13.89 -13.57 4.02
C LYS A 12 -12.41 -13.27 4.29
N LEU A 13 -11.59 -14.31 4.43
CA LEU A 13 -10.15 -14.19 4.71
C LEU A 13 -9.37 -13.52 3.58
N SER A 14 -9.75 -13.70 2.32
CA SER A 14 -9.11 -13.05 1.17
C SER A 14 -9.38 -11.54 1.10
N LYS A 15 -10.49 -11.07 1.69
CA LYS A 15 -10.86 -9.64 1.72
C LYS A 15 -10.21 -8.86 2.85
N THR A 16 -9.99 -9.52 4.00
CA THR A 16 -9.38 -8.93 5.19
C THR A 16 -8.14 -8.06 4.90
N PRO A 17 -7.12 -8.51 4.13
CA PRO A 17 -5.94 -7.69 3.89
C PRO A 17 -6.26 -6.39 3.14
N HIS A 18 -7.17 -6.44 2.18
CA HIS A 18 -7.58 -5.26 1.40
C HIS A 18 -8.43 -4.29 2.25
N HIS A 19 -9.27 -4.81 3.14
CA HIS A 19 -10.02 -3.95 4.08
C HIS A 19 -9.08 -3.20 5.03
N ILE A 20 -8.06 -3.87 5.60
CA ILE A 20 -7.07 -3.21 6.46
C ILE A 20 -6.31 -2.12 5.68
N PHE A 21 -5.94 -2.41 4.43
CA PHE A 21 -5.30 -1.44 3.55
C PHE A 21 -6.18 -0.23 3.27
N ASN A 22 -7.41 -0.44 2.83
CA ASN A 22 -8.35 0.64 2.53
C ASN A 22 -8.68 1.47 3.77
N LEU A 23 -8.79 0.83 4.94
CA LEU A 23 -9.00 1.51 6.22
C LEU A 23 -7.81 2.40 6.58
N ASN A 24 -6.57 1.92 6.40
CA ASN A 24 -5.37 2.73 6.58
C ASN A 24 -5.42 3.98 5.68
N MET A 25 -5.73 3.81 4.39
CA MET A 25 -5.81 4.92 3.45
C MET A 25 -6.88 5.94 3.83
N ILE A 26 -8.08 5.50 4.22
CA ILE A 26 -9.17 6.42 4.56
C ILE A 26 -8.91 7.08 5.91
N LEU A 27 -8.58 6.33 6.96
CA LEU A 27 -8.43 6.88 8.30
C LEU A 27 -7.16 7.72 8.44
N VAL A 28 -6.03 7.22 7.93
CA VAL A 28 -4.73 7.86 8.15
C VAL A 28 -4.48 8.96 7.12
N HIS A 29 -4.77 8.74 5.83
CA HIS A 29 -4.46 9.74 4.81
C HIS A 29 -5.57 10.72 4.49
N LEU A 30 -6.84 10.34 4.64
CA LEU A 30 -7.94 11.26 4.39
C LEU A 30 -8.38 11.94 5.70
N PHE A 31 -8.80 11.15 6.69
CA PHE A 31 -9.32 11.71 7.95
C PHE A 31 -8.24 12.37 8.81
N ALA A 32 -7.07 11.74 9.01
CA ALA A 32 -6.06 12.34 9.88
C ALA A 32 -5.48 13.64 9.31
N VAL A 33 -5.38 13.76 7.97
CA VAL A 33 -5.00 15.04 7.33
C VAL A 33 -6.04 16.11 7.65
N VAL A 34 -7.32 15.87 7.37
CA VAL A 34 -8.40 16.84 7.66
C VAL A 34 -8.41 17.23 9.13
N PHE A 35 -8.29 16.24 10.03
CA PHE A 35 -8.22 16.46 11.46
C PHE A 35 -7.04 17.36 11.86
N LEU A 36 -5.83 17.08 11.36
CA LEU A 36 -4.65 17.90 11.69
C LEU A 36 -4.79 19.35 11.21
N PHE A 37 -5.41 19.57 10.04
CA PHE A 37 -5.67 20.92 9.54
C PHE A 37 -6.72 21.65 10.37
N GLU A 38 -7.83 21.00 10.73
CA GLU A 38 -8.91 21.60 11.53
C GLU A 38 -8.40 22.04 12.92
N PHE A 39 -7.60 21.21 13.58
CA PHE A 39 -7.03 21.50 14.90
C PHE A 39 -5.76 22.35 14.85
N HIS A 40 -5.36 22.86 13.67
CA HIS A 40 -4.14 23.67 13.47
C HIS A 40 -2.85 22.96 13.93
N LEU A 41 -2.82 21.63 13.90
CA LEU A 41 -1.69 20.78 14.30
C LEU A 41 -0.78 20.44 13.11
N TYR A 42 -0.48 21.40 12.25
CA TYR A 42 0.29 21.18 11.02
C TYR A 42 1.71 20.64 11.29
N TYR A 43 2.32 20.92 12.44
CA TYR A 43 3.61 20.34 12.84
C TYR A 43 3.57 18.81 12.98
N TRP A 44 2.40 18.25 13.30
CA TRP A 44 2.20 16.81 13.50
C TRP A 44 1.94 16.06 12.18
N PHE A 45 2.03 16.74 11.04
CA PHE A 45 1.81 16.14 9.72
C PHE A 45 2.70 14.92 9.45
N TRP A 46 3.91 14.88 10.01
CA TRP A 46 4.84 13.76 9.89
C TRP A 46 4.37 12.45 10.53
N ILE A 47 3.36 12.49 11.41
CA ILE A 47 2.82 11.27 12.04
C ILE A 47 2.00 10.45 11.06
N ILE A 48 1.37 11.06 10.06
CA ILE A 48 0.59 10.37 9.03
C ILE A 48 1.43 9.30 8.32
N PRO A 49 2.58 9.62 7.69
CA PRO A 49 3.39 8.62 7.03
C PRO A 49 3.97 7.60 8.02
N ILE A 50 4.31 8.00 9.26
CA ILE A 50 4.86 7.08 10.28
C ILE A 50 3.82 6.01 10.68
N VAL A 51 2.60 6.43 11.02
CA VAL A 51 1.51 5.52 11.39
C VAL A 51 1.16 4.61 10.22
N SER A 52 1.11 5.16 9.01
CA SER A 52 0.85 4.39 7.80
C SER A 52 1.90 3.30 7.56
N ILE A 53 3.20 3.62 7.70
CA ILE A 53 4.31 2.66 7.56
C ILE A 53 4.22 1.57 8.63
N MET A 54 3.88 1.93 9.88
CA MET A 54 3.71 0.94 10.96
C MET A 54 2.59 -0.07 10.64
N ILE A 55 1.45 0.39 10.11
CA ILE A 55 0.35 -0.48 9.70
C ILE A 55 0.79 -1.39 8.54
N MET A 56 1.51 -0.85 7.55
CA MET A 56 2.02 -1.63 6.41
C MET A 56 3.06 -2.69 6.83
N LEU A 57 3.94 -2.36 7.77
CA LEU A 57 4.91 -3.30 8.33
C LEU A 57 4.22 -4.40 9.13
N SER A 58 3.19 -4.06 9.90
CA SER A 58 2.36 -5.04 10.60
C SER A 58 1.69 -6.02 9.62
N GLN A 59 1.12 -5.52 8.53
CA GLN A 59 0.56 -6.37 7.46
C GLN A 59 1.62 -7.27 6.83
N TYR A 60 2.82 -6.75 6.58
CA TYR A 60 3.93 -7.54 6.04
C TYR A 60 4.40 -8.64 7.00
N ALA A 61 4.55 -8.32 8.29
CA ALA A 61 4.92 -9.27 9.32
C ALA A 61 3.85 -10.36 9.49
N PHE A 62 2.58 -9.98 9.46
CA PHE A 62 1.47 -10.93 9.52
C PHE A 62 1.46 -11.86 8.29
N PHE A 63 1.64 -11.32 7.09
CA PHE A 63 1.80 -12.14 5.87
C PHE A 63 2.96 -13.12 5.98
N ARG A 64 4.13 -12.69 6.50
CA ARG A 64 5.28 -13.57 6.70
C ARG A 64 4.98 -14.67 7.71
N SER A 65 4.27 -14.36 8.79
CA SER A 65 3.85 -15.35 9.80
C SER A 65 2.85 -16.36 9.23
N LEU A 66 1.97 -15.94 8.33
CA LEU A 66 1.05 -16.81 7.59
C LEU A 66 1.81 -17.74 6.64
N LEU A 67 2.82 -17.21 5.94
CA LEU A 67 3.67 -18.00 5.04
C LEU A 67 4.38 -19.14 5.80
N SER A 68 4.96 -18.83 6.96
CA SER A 68 5.66 -19.81 7.79
C SER A 68 4.73 -20.86 8.42
N ARG A 69 3.46 -20.52 8.67
CA ARG A 69 2.45 -21.47 9.17
C ARG A 69 1.90 -22.38 8.07
N GLU A 70 1.74 -21.87 6.85
CA GLU A 70 1.20 -22.65 5.73
C GLU A 70 2.23 -23.62 5.14
N GLU A 71 3.53 -23.30 5.20
CA GLU A 71 4.61 -24.23 4.84
C GLU A 71 4.56 -25.53 5.66
N ILE A 72 3.93 -25.49 6.84
CA ILE A 72 3.72 -26.63 7.73
C ILE A 72 2.41 -27.39 7.42
N GLU A 73 1.41 -26.75 6.80
CA GLU A 73 0.07 -27.29 6.58
C GLU A 73 -0.30 -27.32 5.09
N HIS A 74 0.01 -28.45 4.44
CA HIS A 74 -0.31 -28.76 3.04
C HIS A 74 -1.79 -28.46 2.68
N LYS A 75 -2.09 -27.39 1.91
CA LYS A 75 -3.31 -27.29 1.07
C LYS A 75 -3.27 -26.16 0.04
N ALA A 76 -3.40 -26.54 -1.23
CA ALA A 76 -3.59 -25.65 -2.40
C ALA A 76 -4.77 -24.67 -2.28
N THR A 77 -5.71 -24.92 -1.36
CA THR A 77 -6.89 -24.05 -1.14
C THR A 77 -6.55 -22.77 -0.39
N ASN A 78 -5.39 -22.70 0.26
CA ASN A 78 -4.97 -21.54 1.06
C ASN A 78 -4.04 -20.59 0.25
N GLN A 79 -3.56 -21.06 -0.92
CA GLN A 79 -2.83 -20.26 -1.92
C GLN A 79 -3.62 -19.06 -2.46
N TYR A 80 -4.95 -19.16 -2.60
CA TYR A 80 -5.79 -18.03 -3.04
C TYR A 80 -5.80 -16.90 -2.00
N VAL A 81 -5.86 -17.26 -0.70
CA VAL A 81 -5.82 -16.29 0.39
C VAL A 81 -4.44 -15.64 0.44
N LEU A 82 -3.36 -16.43 0.37
CA LEU A 82 -2.00 -15.90 0.34
C LEU A 82 -1.71 -14.99 -0.85
N ALA A 83 -2.22 -15.33 -2.04
CA ALA A 83 -2.05 -14.50 -3.22
C ALA A 83 -2.71 -13.12 -3.05
N ASN A 84 -3.86 -13.06 -2.35
CA ASN A 84 -4.50 -11.80 -2.00
C ASN A 84 -3.68 -10.99 -0.98
N TRP A 85 -3.10 -11.64 0.04
CA TRP A 85 -2.17 -10.97 0.96
C TRP A 85 -0.94 -10.41 0.25
N ARG A 86 -0.36 -11.17 -0.69
CA ARG A 86 0.79 -10.74 -1.49
C ARG A 86 0.43 -9.58 -2.42
N LEU A 87 -0.77 -9.59 -2.99
CA LEU A 87 -1.28 -8.50 -3.83
C LEU A 87 -1.38 -7.19 -3.03
N VAL A 88 -1.87 -7.23 -1.80
CA VAL A 88 -1.88 -6.06 -0.91
C VAL A 88 -0.48 -5.61 -0.55
N ASN A 89 0.46 -6.52 -0.27
CA ASN A 89 1.85 -6.14 -0.05
C ASN A 89 2.48 -5.44 -1.27
N ARG A 90 2.05 -5.77 -2.49
CA ARG A 90 2.47 -5.03 -3.69
C ARG A 90 1.91 -3.61 -3.69
N HIS A 91 0.64 -3.41 -3.30
CA HIS A 91 0.06 -2.08 -3.13
C HIS A 91 0.80 -1.26 -2.05
N ASN A 92 1.11 -1.88 -0.91
CA ASN A 92 1.94 -1.26 0.14
C ASN A 92 3.30 -0.80 -0.41
N ARG A 93 3.95 -1.63 -1.23
CA ARG A 93 5.23 -1.29 -1.84
C ARG A 93 5.13 -0.07 -2.78
N ILE A 94 4.02 0.10 -3.50
CA ILE A 94 3.79 1.29 -4.34
C ILE A 94 3.73 2.55 -3.47
N ILE A 95 3.03 2.50 -2.33
CA ILE A 95 2.96 3.65 -1.42
C ILE A 95 4.32 3.92 -0.77
N LEU A 96 5.06 2.89 -0.37
CA LEU A 96 6.43 3.05 0.14
C LEU A 96 7.35 3.70 -0.89
N MET A 97 7.25 3.34 -2.17
CA MET A 97 7.96 4.02 -3.25
C MET A 97 7.51 5.48 -3.38
N GLY A 98 6.21 5.75 -3.25
CA GLY A 98 5.68 7.11 -3.19
C GLY A 98 6.28 7.94 -2.05
N TYR A 99 6.41 7.35 -0.85
CA TYR A 99 7.08 8.01 0.28
C TYR A 99 8.56 8.24 0.01
N ALA A 100 9.25 7.28 -0.58
CA ALA A 100 10.67 7.44 -0.92
C ALA A 100 10.88 8.58 -1.94
N ILE A 101 10.03 8.67 -2.97
CA ILE A 101 10.11 9.72 -4.00
C ILE A 101 9.67 11.08 -3.46
N GLY A 102 8.54 11.15 -2.75
CA GLY A 102 8.05 12.40 -2.18
C GLY A 102 8.99 12.94 -1.09
N GLY A 103 9.53 12.04 -0.26
CA GLY A 103 10.51 12.37 0.77
C GLY A 103 11.85 12.82 0.19
N SER A 104 12.31 12.20 -0.90
CA SER A 104 13.54 12.64 -1.58
C SER A 104 13.38 14.01 -2.24
N LEU A 105 12.23 14.27 -2.89
CA LEU A 105 11.92 15.59 -3.45
C LEU A 105 11.90 16.68 -2.37
N LEU A 106 11.27 16.42 -1.22
CA LEU A 106 11.28 17.35 -0.09
C LEU A 106 12.69 17.58 0.46
N SER A 107 13.49 16.52 0.59
CA SER A 107 14.86 16.62 1.08
C SER A 107 15.74 17.42 0.12
N ILE A 108 15.58 17.23 -1.19
CA ILE A 108 16.26 18.03 -2.22
C ILE A 108 15.82 19.49 -2.13
N GLY A 109 14.52 19.76 -2.05
CA GLY A 109 13.98 21.12 -1.91
C GLY A 109 14.50 21.84 -0.67
N TYR A 110 14.54 21.14 0.47
CA TYR A 110 15.10 21.65 1.73
C TYR A 110 16.60 21.94 1.60
N PHE A 111 17.36 21.01 1.01
CA PHE A 111 18.80 21.18 0.81
C PHE A 111 19.11 22.38 -0.11
N LEU A 112 18.38 22.52 -1.22
CA LEU A 112 18.53 23.63 -2.16
C LEU A 112 18.18 24.96 -1.49
N SER A 113 17.04 25.01 -0.81
CA SER A 113 16.55 26.20 -0.11
C SER A 113 17.58 26.74 0.90
N ASN A 114 18.21 25.85 1.68
CA ASN A 114 19.10 26.26 2.77
C ASN A 114 20.57 26.44 2.37
N ASN A 115 21.06 25.74 1.35
CA ASN A 115 22.50 25.75 1.00
C ASN A 115 22.83 26.47 -0.31
N MET A 116 21.86 26.65 -1.22
CA MET A 116 22.13 27.14 -2.58
C MET A 116 21.44 28.46 -2.92
N THR A 117 20.55 28.96 -2.06
CA THR A 117 19.86 30.24 -2.27
C THR A 117 20.41 31.31 -1.32
N PRO A 118 21.12 32.34 -1.82
CA PRO A 118 21.64 33.44 -1.00
C PRO A 118 20.53 34.31 -0.40
N ASP A 119 19.41 34.45 -1.12
CA ASP A 119 18.27 35.27 -0.70
C ASP A 119 17.21 34.43 0.04
N PRO A 120 16.78 34.86 1.25
CA PRO A 120 15.80 34.13 2.06
C PRO A 120 14.43 34.00 1.38
N ASN A 121 14.02 35.01 0.59
CA ASN A 121 12.76 34.97 -0.16
C ASN A 121 12.78 33.91 -1.27
N MET A 122 13.93 33.70 -1.92
CA MET A 122 14.07 32.71 -2.99
C MET A 122 14.05 31.29 -2.42
N GLY A 123 14.68 31.06 -1.26
CA GLY A 123 14.64 29.76 -0.57
C GLY A 123 13.20 29.34 -0.21
N GLN A 124 12.40 30.27 0.33
CA GLN A 124 11.00 30.00 0.67
C GLN A 124 10.15 29.61 -0.54
N ILE A 125 10.36 30.25 -1.70
CA ILE A 125 9.67 29.91 -2.96
C ILE A 125 10.07 28.51 -3.43
N VAL A 126 11.37 28.20 -3.43
CA VAL A 126 11.88 26.87 -3.83
C VAL A 126 11.28 25.78 -2.93
N MET A 127 11.31 25.97 -1.61
CA MET A 127 10.72 25.02 -0.66
C MET A 127 9.21 24.83 -0.92
N THR A 128 8.49 25.91 -1.20
CA THR A 128 7.04 25.86 -1.49
C THR A 128 6.75 25.06 -2.77
N ILE A 129 7.54 25.23 -3.83
CA ILE A 129 7.40 24.46 -5.07
C ILE A 129 7.61 22.96 -4.82
N PHE A 130 8.69 22.59 -4.12
CA PHE A 130 8.96 21.18 -3.81
C PHE A 130 7.92 20.56 -2.87
N LEU A 131 7.38 21.34 -1.94
CA LEU A 131 6.29 20.92 -1.06
C LEU A 131 5.03 20.59 -1.86
N TYR A 132 4.59 21.49 -2.75
CA TYR A 132 3.42 21.23 -3.59
C TYR A 132 3.67 20.09 -4.59
N LEU A 133 4.86 20.01 -5.18
CA LEU A 133 5.21 18.94 -6.12
C LEU A 133 5.15 17.57 -5.42
N SER A 134 5.79 17.44 -4.27
CA SER A 134 5.80 16.22 -3.47
C SER A 134 4.41 15.85 -2.95
N GLY A 135 3.67 16.82 -2.39
CA GLY A 135 2.32 16.61 -1.86
C GLY A 135 1.32 16.15 -2.92
N ASN A 136 1.28 16.81 -4.08
CA ASN A 136 0.37 16.43 -5.17
C ASN A 136 0.74 15.06 -5.76
N LEU A 137 2.04 14.77 -5.92
CA LEU A 137 2.49 13.46 -6.39
C LEU A 137 2.09 12.35 -5.43
N MET A 138 2.24 12.59 -4.12
CA MET A 138 1.81 11.65 -3.08
C MET A 138 0.31 11.40 -3.17
N LEU A 139 -0.50 12.46 -3.28
CA LEU A 139 -1.96 12.34 -3.39
C LEU A 139 -2.37 11.49 -4.60
N LEU A 140 -1.72 11.70 -5.75
CA LEU A 140 -1.97 10.91 -6.95
C LEU A 140 -1.63 9.43 -6.76
N ILE A 141 -0.49 9.12 -6.15
CA ILE A 141 -0.08 7.73 -5.85
C ILE A 141 -1.08 7.07 -4.90
N LEU A 142 -1.55 7.79 -3.88
CA LEU A 142 -2.52 7.28 -2.93
C LEU A 142 -3.86 6.98 -3.63
N LEU A 143 -4.35 7.90 -4.46
CA LEU A 143 -5.59 7.73 -5.21
C LEU A 143 -5.52 6.52 -6.14
N VAL A 144 -4.47 6.42 -6.95
CA VAL A 144 -4.29 5.28 -7.89
C VAL A 144 -4.24 3.97 -7.12
N THR A 145 -3.49 3.91 -6.02
CA THR A 145 -3.36 2.67 -5.24
C THR A 145 -4.67 2.30 -4.54
N PHE A 146 -5.43 3.29 -4.07
CA PHE A 146 -6.75 3.08 -3.48
C PHE A 146 -7.75 2.52 -4.50
N VAL A 147 -7.76 3.04 -5.74
CA VAL A 147 -8.62 2.53 -6.82
C VAL A 147 -8.24 1.10 -7.18
N LEU A 148 -6.94 0.81 -7.31
CA LEU A 148 -6.45 -0.55 -7.60
C LEU A 148 -6.82 -1.54 -6.50
N SER A 149 -6.68 -1.15 -5.23
CA SER A 149 -7.09 -1.96 -4.08
C SER A 149 -8.60 -2.21 -4.05
N SER A 150 -9.40 -1.16 -4.27
CA SER A 150 -10.87 -1.27 -4.30
C SER A 150 -11.37 -2.18 -5.43
N GLY A 151 -10.75 -2.10 -6.61
CA GLY A 151 -10.99 -3.04 -7.71
C GLY A 151 -10.62 -4.48 -7.32
N ALA A 152 -9.50 -4.69 -6.63
CA ALA A 152 -9.10 -6.02 -6.16
C ALA A 152 -10.09 -6.61 -5.14
N VAL A 153 -10.65 -5.80 -4.23
CA VAL A 153 -11.72 -6.23 -3.30
C VAL A 153 -12.95 -6.71 -4.06
N TRP A 154 -13.36 -5.98 -5.10
CA TRP A 154 -14.53 -6.34 -5.92
C TRP A 154 -14.36 -7.72 -6.56
N HIS A 155 -13.20 -7.97 -7.19
CA HIS A 155 -12.91 -9.29 -7.79
C HIS A 155 -12.75 -10.39 -6.73
N ALA A 156 -12.11 -10.10 -5.60
CA ALA A 156 -12.01 -11.04 -4.48
C ALA A 156 -13.39 -11.40 -3.89
N SER A 157 -14.35 -10.46 -3.94
CA SER A 157 -15.73 -10.70 -3.49
C SER A 157 -16.50 -11.66 -4.38
N LYS A 158 -16.25 -11.60 -5.69
CA LYS A 158 -16.82 -12.52 -6.67
C LYS A 158 -16.08 -13.87 -6.70
N GLY A 159 -14.89 -13.96 -6.10
CA GLY A 159 -14.05 -15.15 -6.18
C GLY A 159 -13.42 -15.34 -7.57
N GLU A 160 -13.32 -14.26 -8.34
CA GLU A 160 -12.74 -14.29 -9.68
C GLU A 160 -11.20 -14.36 -9.58
N MET A 161 -10.59 -15.27 -10.34
CA MET A 161 -9.14 -15.26 -10.57
C MET A 161 -8.81 -14.22 -11.63
N THR A 162 -8.31 -13.06 -11.21
CA THR A 162 -7.78 -12.04 -12.11
C THR A 162 -6.36 -12.40 -12.54
N ARG A 163 -5.94 -11.93 -13.72
CA ARG A 163 -4.57 -12.14 -14.25
C ARG A 163 -3.48 -11.62 -13.29
N ALA A 164 -3.79 -10.57 -12.52
CA ALA A 164 -2.90 -10.05 -11.49
C ALA A 164 -2.72 -11.01 -10.32
N LEU A 165 -3.80 -11.69 -9.90
CA LEU A 165 -3.79 -12.68 -8.83
C LEU A 165 -3.11 -13.98 -9.28
N GLU A 166 -3.38 -14.44 -10.50
CA GLU A 166 -2.73 -15.61 -11.11
C GLU A 166 -1.20 -15.46 -11.12
N LYS A 167 -0.71 -14.27 -11.51
CA LYS A 167 0.71 -13.94 -11.45
C LYS A 167 1.26 -14.00 -10.01
N GLN A 168 0.48 -13.65 -8.99
CA GLN A 168 0.92 -13.76 -7.60
C GLN A 168 0.96 -15.22 -7.12
N ILE A 169 0.01 -16.06 -7.54
CA ILE A 169 -0.03 -17.49 -7.22
C ILE A 169 1.19 -18.20 -7.79
N GLN A 170 1.56 -17.94 -9.05
CA GLN A 170 2.74 -18.52 -9.70
C GLN A 170 4.05 -18.19 -8.98
N LEU A 171 4.12 -17.04 -8.31
CA LEU A 171 5.30 -16.59 -7.59
C LEU A 171 5.40 -17.15 -6.17
N LEU A 172 4.39 -17.86 -5.66
CA LEU A 172 4.44 -18.52 -4.36
C LEU A 172 5.31 -19.80 -4.45
N PRO A 173 6.06 -20.15 -3.39
CA PRO A 173 6.98 -21.31 -3.41
C PRO A 173 6.27 -22.64 -3.73
N ALA A 174 4.98 -22.77 -3.38
CA ALA A 174 4.16 -23.94 -3.74
C ALA A 174 3.56 -23.90 -5.16
N GLY A 175 3.75 -22.81 -5.92
CA GLY A 175 3.26 -22.62 -7.30
C GLY A 175 4.16 -23.26 -8.37
N ASN A 176 5.38 -23.69 -8.02
CA ASN A 176 6.33 -24.29 -8.96
C ASN A 176 5.99 -25.75 -9.35
N GLY A 177 4.87 -26.30 -8.86
CA GLY A 177 4.49 -27.69 -9.02
C GLY A 177 3.34 -27.99 -9.99
N ARG A 178 2.66 -26.99 -10.58
CA ARG A 178 1.53 -27.25 -11.50
C ARG A 178 1.41 -26.24 -12.62
N LEU A 179 2.32 -26.33 -13.59
CA LEU A 179 2.07 -26.00 -15.00
C LEU A 179 2.83 -26.98 -15.92
N SER A 180 2.81 -28.27 -15.59
CA SER A 180 3.05 -29.33 -16.59
C SER A 180 1.80 -30.20 -16.71
N LYS A 181 0.94 -29.78 -17.65
CA LYS A 181 0.19 -30.58 -18.62
C LYS A 181 -0.97 -29.75 -19.16
#